data_AF-A0A177HH59-F1
#
_entry.id   AF-A0A177HH59-F1
#
_cell.length_a   1.000
_cell.length_b   1.000
_cell.length_c   1.000
_cell.angle_alpha   90.00
_cell.angle_beta   90.00
_cell.angle_gamma   90.00
#
_symmetry.space_group_name_H-M   'P 1'
#
loop_
_entity.id
_entity.type
_entity.pdbx_description
1 polymer ?
#
loop_
_entity_poly.entity_id
_entity_poly.type
_entity_poly.pdbx_seq_one_letter_code
_entity_poly.pdbx_strand_id
1 'polypeptide(L)'
;MSARELAEPYPFVSTDDDATEAARLLAEHRLPALLVVDPDGQPYAIVPGSQLIGRLVPDYSLDDPLVAATISDRHLDEALEQMVGRTVADWLPRRRFRPPVVGPTQAFRRSPHSWPHAQPAGRRR
;
A
#
# COMPACT_ATOMS: atom_id res chain seq x y z
N MET A 1 -18.21 18.57 -8.86
CA MET A 1 -17.09 17.62 -8.71
C MET A 1 -16.88 17.31 -7.25
N SER A 2 -17.58 16.28 -6.76
CA SER A 2 -17.40 15.71 -5.44
C SER A 2 -16.47 14.49 -5.51
N ALA A 3 -15.83 14.10 -4.40
CA ALA A 3 -14.97 12.90 -4.36
C ALA A 3 -15.72 11.62 -4.79
N ARG A 4 -17.03 11.57 -4.53
CA ARG A 4 -17.90 10.47 -4.96
C ARG A 4 -18.03 10.37 -6.48
N GLU A 5 -17.95 11.49 -7.19
CA GLU A 5 -18.00 11.52 -8.66
C GLU A 5 -16.69 11.04 -9.31
N LEU A 6 -15.60 10.97 -8.55
CA LEU A 6 -14.28 10.49 -8.99
C LEU A 6 -13.95 9.10 -8.44
N ALA A 7 -14.84 8.49 -7.68
CA ALA A 7 -14.60 7.20 -7.06
C ALA A 7 -14.75 6.08 -8.09
N GLU A 8 -13.68 5.32 -8.28
CA GLU A 8 -13.65 4.15 -9.14
C GLU A 8 -13.35 2.89 -8.30
N PRO A 9 -13.81 1.71 -8.72
CA PRO A 9 -13.40 0.46 -8.10
C PRO A 9 -11.88 0.33 -8.13
N TYR A 10 -11.28 0.07 -6.97
CA TYR A 10 -9.84 -0.16 -6.84
C TYR A 10 -9.59 -1.64 -6.54
N PRO A 11 -8.69 -2.33 -7.26
CA PRO A 11 -8.37 -3.73 -6.95
C PRO A 11 -7.85 -3.90 -5.53
N PHE A 12 -8.26 -4.96 -4.85
CA PHE A 12 -7.88 -5.23 -3.47
C PHE A 12 -7.67 -6.73 -3.25
N VAL A 13 -6.99 -7.05 -2.15
CA VAL A 13 -6.84 -8.41 -1.61
C VAL A 13 -7.30 -8.47 -0.16
N SER A 14 -7.70 -9.65 0.29
CA SER A 14 -7.99 -9.94 1.69
C SER A 14 -6.70 -10.17 2.48
N THR A 15 -6.76 -10.02 3.81
CA THR A 15 -5.69 -10.42 4.72
C THR A 15 -5.31 -11.89 4.62
N ASP A 16 -6.27 -12.74 4.24
CA ASP A 16 -6.13 -14.19 4.24
C ASP A 16 -5.71 -14.74 2.87
N ASP A 17 -5.65 -13.87 1.85
CA ASP A 17 -5.20 -14.26 0.51
C ASP A 17 -3.71 -14.61 0.50
N ASP A 18 -3.28 -15.35 -0.53
CA ASP A 18 -1.88 -15.70 -0.71
C ASP A 18 -1.05 -14.46 -1.07
N ALA A 19 0.12 -14.31 -0.43
CA ALA A 19 1.02 -13.18 -0.67
C ALA A 19 1.51 -13.08 -2.13
N THR A 20 1.64 -14.22 -2.81
CA THR A 20 2.03 -14.30 -4.24
C THR A 20 0.95 -13.71 -5.13
N GLU A 21 -0.33 -13.96 -4.81
CA GLU A 21 -1.45 -13.42 -5.57
C GLU A 21 -1.55 -11.89 -5.38
N ALA A 22 -1.27 -11.40 -4.18
CA ALA A 22 -1.19 -9.97 -3.92
C ALA A 22 -0.02 -9.29 -4.67
N ALA A 23 1.16 -9.91 -4.70
CA ALA A 23 2.29 -9.42 -5.47
C ALA A 23 2.00 -9.42 -6.98
N ARG A 24 1.32 -10.48 -7.46
CA ARG A 24 0.87 -10.59 -8.84
C ARG A 24 -0.13 -9.49 -9.21
N LEU A 25 -1.14 -9.25 -8.38
CA LEU A 25 -2.13 -8.18 -8.57
C LEU A 25 -1.44 -6.81 -8.67
N LEU A 26 -0.49 -6.53 -7.78
CA LEU A 26 0.30 -5.31 -7.79
C LEU A 26 1.05 -5.12 -9.13
N ALA A 27 1.72 -6.18 -9.60
CA ALA A 27 2.54 -6.16 -10.81
C ALA A 27 1.71 -6.07 -12.09
N GLU A 28 0.68 -6.93 -12.23
CA GLU A 28 -0.16 -7.00 -13.43
C GLU A 28 -0.94 -5.71 -13.66
N HIS A 29 -1.51 -5.14 -12.59
CA HIS A 29 -2.28 -3.90 -12.66
C HIS A 29 -1.44 -2.63 -12.49
N ARG A 30 -0.11 -2.77 -12.32
CA ARG A 30 0.83 -1.66 -12.06
C ARG A 30 0.34 -0.72 -10.96
N LEU A 31 -0.18 -1.31 -9.87
CA LEU A 31 -0.82 -0.55 -8.81
C LEU A 31 0.23 0.29 -8.07
N PRO A 32 -0.04 1.59 -7.80
CA PRO A 32 0.85 2.40 -6.97
C PRO A 32 0.90 1.91 -5.51
N ALA A 33 -0.17 1.27 -5.05
CA ALA A 33 -0.27 0.69 -3.71
C ALA A 33 -1.24 -0.49 -3.71
N LEU A 34 -1.00 -1.45 -2.82
CA LEU A 34 -1.91 -2.55 -2.56
C LEU A 34 -2.95 -2.10 -1.52
N LEU A 35 -4.23 -2.18 -1.86
CA LEU A 35 -5.32 -2.07 -0.90
C LEU A 35 -5.59 -3.44 -0.31
N VAL A 36 -5.52 -3.55 1.02
CA VAL A 36 -5.80 -4.77 1.76
C VAL A 36 -7.04 -4.55 2.60
N VAL A 37 -7.98 -5.49 2.53
CA VAL A 37 -9.20 -5.54 3.36
C VAL A 37 -9.12 -6.70 4.34
N ASP A 38 -9.86 -6.61 5.44
CA ASP A 38 -10.05 -7.72 6.37
C ASP A 38 -11.17 -8.67 5.87
N PRO A 39 -11.43 -9.80 6.58
CA PRO A 39 -12.46 -10.74 6.16
C PRO A 39 -13.88 -10.17 6.14
N ASP A 40 -14.14 -9.08 6.86
CA ASP A 40 -15.41 -8.35 6.87
C ASP A 40 -15.50 -7.31 5.73
N GLY A 41 -14.48 -7.25 4.87
CA GLY A 41 -14.38 -6.32 3.75
C GLY A 41 -14.04 -4.89 4.17
N GLN A 42 -13.59 -4.66 5.41
CA GLN A 42 -13.18 -3.34 5.87
C GLN A 42 -11.72 -3.05 5.50
N PRO A 43 -11.37 -1.80 5.14
CA PRO A 43 -10.00 -1.44 4.83
C PRO A 43 -9.03 -1.73 5.98
N TYR A 44 -8.13 -2.68 5.74
CA TYR A 44 -7.13 -3.13 6.70
C TYR A 44 -5.83 -2.35 6.59
N ALA A 45 -5.34 -2.12 5.37
CA ALA A 45 -4.13 -1.35 5.10
C ALA A 45 -4.08 -0.83 3.65
N ILE A 46 -3.33 0.25 3.44
CA ILE A 46 -2.78 0.59 2.12
C ILE A 46 -1.27 0.48 2.20
N VAL A 47 -0.68 -0.29 1.29
CA VAL A 47 0.78 -0.52 1.26
C VAL A 47 1.35 -0.08 -0.07
N PRO A 48 2.15 1.00 -0.13
CA PRO A 48 2.79 1.45 -1.36
C PRO A 48 3.64 0.35 -1.99
N GLY A 49 3.61 0.26 -3.33
CA GLY A 49 4.40 -0.73 -4.06
C GLY A 49 5.90 -0.61 -3.76
N SER A 50 6.41 0.61 -3.59
CA SER A 50 7.80 0.86 -3.19
C SER A 50 8.16 0.25 -1.83
N GLN A 51 7.22 0.22 -0.88
CA GLN A 51 7.44 -0.38 0.43
C GLN A 51 7.45 -1.92 0.34
N LEU A 52 6.63 -2.50 -0.54
CA LEU A 52 6.64 -3.94 -0.81
C LEU A 52 7.93 -4.35 -1.53
N ILE A 53 8.32 -3.63 -2.58
CA ILE A 53 9.56 -3.87 -3.33
C ILE A 53 10.78 -3.74 -2.42
N GLY A 54 10.85 -2.70 -1.58
CA GLY A 54 11.97 -2.51 -0.65
C GLY A 54 12.15 -3.64 0.37
N ARG A 55 11.13 -4.49 0.59
CA ARG A 55 11.25 -5.68 1.44
C ARG A 55 11.83 -6.90 0.69
N LEU A 56 11.61 -6.95 -0.61
CA LEU A 56 12.07 -8.05 -1.47
C LEU A 56 13.51 -7.84 -1.96
N VAL A 57 13.97 -6.59 -1.96
CA VAL A 57 15.32 -6.21 -2.39
C VAL A 57 16.30 -6.30 -1.20
N PRO A 58 17.46 -6.96 -1.35
CA PRO A 58 18.49 -6.97 -0.31
C PRO A 58 18.99 -5.57 0.03
N ASP A 59 19.24 -5.28 1.31
CA ASP A 59 19.64 -3.95 1.80
C ASP A 59 20.84 -3.36 1.05
N TYR A 60 21.85 -4.20 0.74
CA TYR A 60 23.07 -3.75 0.03
C TYR A 60 22.82 -3.30 -1.41
N SER A 61 21.68 -3.63 -2.01
CA SER A 61 21.35 -3.23 -3.38
C SER A 61 20.84 -1.79 -3.46
N LEU A 62 20.44 -1.21 -2.34
CA LEU A 62 20.01 0.19 -2.28
C LEU A 62 21.18 1.17 -2.13
N ASP A 63 22.34 0.68 -1.69
CA ASP A 63 23.53 1.50 -1.41
C ASP A 63 24.43 1.70 -2.65
N ASP A 64 24.50 0.73 -3.56
CA ASP A 64 25.33 0.81 -4.77
C ASP A 64 24.59 0.29 -6.03
N PRO A 65 24.26 1.17 -6.99
CA PRO A 65 23.63 0.79 -8.26
C PRO A 65 24.43 -0.22 -9.10
N LEU A 66 25.76 -0.25 -8.98
CA LEU A 66 26.60 -1.21 -9.70
C LEU A 66 26.46 -2.63 -9.13
N VAL A 67 26.18 -2.75 -7.83
CA VAL A 67 25.87 -4.02 -7.17
C VAL A 67 24.44 -4.47 -7.53
N ALA A 68 23.49 -3.52 -7.64
CA ALA A 68 22.12 -3.80 -8.08
C ALA A 68 22.05 -4.36 -9.52
N ALA A 69 23.00 -3.99 -10.40
CA ALA A 69 23.10 -4.57 -11.75
C ALA A 69 23.47 -6.07 -11.75
N THR A 70 23.88 -6.62 -10.61
CA THR A 70 24.27 -8.04 -10.43
C THR A 70 23.15 -8.88 -9.80
N ILE A 71 21.92 -8.37 -9.73
CA ILE A 71 20.75 -9.16 -9.31
C ILE A 71 20.62 -10.38 -10.24
N SER A 72 21.00 -11.53 -9.71
CA SER A 72 20.87 -12.84 -10.35
C SER A 72 19.54 -13.50 -10.00
N ASP A 73 19.17 -14.55 -10.75
CA ASP A 73 17.96 -15.35 -10.52
C ASP A 73 17.81 -15.84 -9.06
N ARG A 74 18.93 -16.07 -8.35
CA ARG A 74 18.90 -16.48 -6.93
C ARG A 74 18.18 -15.49 -6.02
N HIS A 75 18.27 -14.19 -6.29
CA HIS A 75 17.57 -13.18 -5.48
C HIS A 75 16.07 -13.17 -5.78
N LEU A 76 15.68 -13.59 -7.00
CA LEU A 76 14.26 -13.77 -7.34
C LEU A 76 13.69 -14.98 -6.59
N ASP A 77 14.45 -16.06 -6.49
CA ASP A 77 14.08 -17.24 -5.69
C ASP A 77 13.91 -16.86 -4.21
N GLU A 78 14.86 -16.12 -3.64
CA GLU A 78 14.78 -15.62 -2.25
C GLU A 78 13.56 -14.72 -2.03
N ALA A 79 13.24 -13.83 -2.98
CA ALA A 79 12.06 -12.99 -2.92
C ALA A 79 10.75 -13.82 -2.96
N LEU A 80 10.71 -14.88 -3.76
CA LEU A 80 9.58 -15.80 -3.82
C LEU A 80 9.44 -16.60 -2.51
N GLU A 81 10.53 -17.09 -1.94
CA GLU A 81 10.54 -17.79 -0.65
C GLU A 81 10.02 -16.91 0.50
N GLN A 82 10.13 -15.58 0.39
CA GLN A 82 9.53 -14.65 1.35
C GLN A 82 8.00 -14.55 1.26
N MET A 83 7.37 -15.10 0.22
CA MET A 83 5.92 -14.99 -0.03
C MET A 83 5.23 -16.35 -0.02
N VAL A 84 5.87 -17.39 -0.56
CA VAL A 84 5.26 -18.72 -0.73
C VAL A 84 4.74 -19.27 0.60
N GLY A 85 3.46 -19.64 0.62
CA GLY A 85 2.79 -20.24 1.77
C GLY A 85 2.46 -19.25 2.90
N ARG A 86 2.58 -17.94 2.66
CA ARG A 86 2.22 -16.89 3.63
C ARG A 86 0.95 -16.18 3.19
N THR A 87 0.16 -15.78 4.18
CA THR A 87 -0.96 -14.87 3.95
C THR A 87 -0.47 -13.46 3.67
N VAL A 88 -1.31 -12.63 3.04
CA VAL A 88 -1.06 -11.19 2.91
C VAL A 88 -0.77 -10.58 4.29
N ALA A 89 -1.54 -10.93 5.32
CA ALA A 89 -1.35 -10.41 6.67
C ALA A 89 0.05 -10.70 7.24
N ASP A 90 0.63 -11.86 6.95
CA ASP A 90 1.97 -12.25 7.40
C ASP A 90 3.08 -11.56 6.58
N TRP A 91 2.83 -11.37 5.28
CA TRP A 91 3.77 -10.75 4.37
C TRP A 91 3.88 -9.23 4.55
N LEU A 92 2.78 -8.54 4.88
CA LEU A 92 2.75 -7.08 4.95
C LEU A 92 3.77 -6.49 5.95
N PRO A 93 4.34 -5.29 5.68
CA PRO A 93 5.21 -4.57 6.61
C PRO A 93 4.56 -4.37 7.99
N ARG A 94 5.37 -4.30 9.06
CA ARG A 94 4.86 -4.12 10.44
C ARG A 94 4.18 -2.76 10.66
N ARG A 95 4.70 -1.71 10.04
CA ARG A 95 4.12 -0.36 10.11
C ARG A 95 3.13 -0.20 8.95
N ARG A 96 1.84 -0.37 9.27
CA ARG A 96 0.73 -0.34 8.30
C ARG A 96 -0.03 0.97 8.45
N PHE A 97 -0.35 1.60 7.32
CA PHE A 97 -1.25 2.74 7.30
C PHE A 97 -2.69 2.24 7.09
N ARG A 98 -3.55 2.43 8.10
CA ARG A 98 -4.99 2.22 7.94
C ARG A 98 -5.59 3.45 7.28
N PRO A 99 -6.20 3.32 6.09
CA PRO A 99 -6.79 4.46 5.42
C PRO A 99 -8.02 4.97 6.19
N PRO A 100 -8.22 6.29 6.29
CA PRO A 100 -9.48 6.83 6.78
C PRO A 100 -10.59 6.49 5.77
N VAL A 101 -11.71 5.96 6.27
CA VAL A 101 -12.87 5.56 5.45
C VAL A 101 -13.98 6.59 5.64
N VAL A 102 -14.59 7.02 4.53
CA VAL A 102 -15.78 7.88 4.55
C VAL A 102 -16.95 7.15 3.92
N GLY A 103 -18.01 6.95 4.70
CA GLY A 103 -19.26 6.39 4.19
C GLY A 103 -20.06 7.40 3.35
N PRO A 104 -21.05 6.95 2.56
CA PRO A 104 -21.82 7.77 1.61
C PRO A 104 -22.60 8.95 2.23
N THR A 105 -22.66 9.06 3.56
CA THR A 105 -23.36 10.16 4.27
C THR A 105 -22.57 10.70 5.47
N GLN A 106 -21.31 10.31 5.64
CA GLN A 106 -20.56 10.73 6.83
C GLN A 106 -19.95 12.11 6.58
N ALA A 107 -20.42 13.12 7.33
CA ALA A 107 -19.79 14.44 7.35
C ALA A 107 -18.32 14.27 7.78
N PHE A 108 -17.39 14.68 6.91
CA PHE A 108 -15.96 14.68 7.19
C PHE A 108 -15.69 15.44 8.49
N ARG A 109 -15.52 14.71 9.60
CA ARG A 109 -15.19 15.31 10.89
C ARG A 109 -13.70 15.63 10.85
N ARG A 110 -13.36 16.89 10.57
CA ARG A 110 -11.98 17.38 10.69
C ARG A 110 -11.49 17.08 12.10
N SER A 111 -10.61 16.08 12.24
CA SER A 111 -9.82 15.92 13.46
C SER A 111 -8.89 17.13 13.57
N PRO A 112 -8.86 17.88 14.68
CA PRO A 112 -8.14 19.14 14.73
C PRO A 112 -6.59 19.02 14.70
N HIS A 113 -6.03 17.82 14.58
CA HIS A 113 -4.64 17.54 14.99
C HIS A 113 -3.76 16.95 13.89
N SER A 114 -4.20 16.92 12.63
CA SER A 114 -3.36 16.43 11.54
C SER A 114 -3.48 17.35 10.33
N TRP A 115 -2.71 18.43 10.35
CA TRP A 115 -2.06 19.11 9.22
C TRP A 115 -1.47 20.43 9.77
N PRO A 116 -0.15 20.49 10.05
CA PRO A 116 0.48 21.79 10.26
C PRO A 116 0.58 22.46 8.89
N HIS A 117 0.16 23.73 8.79
CA HIS A 117 0.16 24.57 7.58
C HIS A 117 -1.10 24.51 6.69
N ALA A 118 -2.27 24.80 7.26
CA ALA A 118 -3.32 25.47 6.49
C ALA A 118 -3.72 26.76 7.21
N GLN A 119 -3.03 27.86 6.92
CA GLN A 119 -3.45 29.20 7.34
C GLN A 119 -4.74 29.56 6.59
N PRO A 120 -5.82 30.00 7.26
CA PRO A 120 -7.04 30.41 6.58
C PRO A 120 -6.81 31.74 5.87
N ALA A 121 -7.01 31.75 4.54
CA ALA A 121 -7.03 32.97 3.74
C ALA A 121 -8.09 33.94 4.30
N GLY A 122 -7.63 35.10 4.72
CA GLY A 122 -8.46 36.15 5.31
C GLY A 122 -9.54 36.61 4.35
N ARG A 123 -10.78 36.69 4.85
CA ARG A 123 -11.87 37.43 4.22
C ARG A 123 -11.46 38.90 4.11
N ARG A 124 -11.26 39.41 2.89
CA ARG A 124 -11.40 40.84 2.62
C ARG A 124 -12.84 41.14 2.28
N ARG A 125 -13.35 42.16 2.98
CA ARG A 125 -14.66 42.78 2.84
C ARG A 125 -14.82 43.43 1.47
#